data_AF-A0A318A1M9-F1
#
_entry.id   AF-A0A318A1M9-F1
#
_cell.length_a   1.000
_cell.length_b   1.000
_cell.length_c   1.000
_cell.angle_alpha   90.00
_cell.angle_beta   90.00
_cell.angle_gamma   90.00
#
_symmetry.space_group_name_H-M   'P 1'
#
loop_
_entity.id
_entity.type
_entity.pdbx_description
1 polymer ?
#
loop_
_entity_poly.entity_id
_entity_poly.type
_entity_poly.pdbx_seq_one_letter_code
_entity_poly.pdbx_strand_id
1 'polypeptide(L)'
;MATSNATPEDAPGEPDSARSEGAETAASTGPVCPDDGRDPTTTAIAAIIDPLIENEKVIAAGFAERARLLAELHRLGEHPAIIAGLRGDPVETGANDPDTHAHGPAWDDVELAERTLATEVAGALRLHSTTARMMIFNAAHLVEKLPGFHQALAQGRISWAHVLRMQDVTTGAPDEVLPALEAAVLPKAEKLTATQFGRVAARELDRLHPVSLQERVDVGASLRRVVLQPDVDGMAWLNAYLKADEAQAGYDRLTRIAKSLNDADTNDGADGADPGCEVVLRTMDQRRADAFRDLLLDGECAGGLGRGIRGTVHVTVPVLTLMGTSCEPGMLEGYGPIDPETARRLAGTAPS
;
A
#
# COMPACT_ATOMS: atom_id res chain seq x y z
N MET A 1 17.73 5.97 -2.41
CA MET A 1 18.94 6.52 -1.80
C MET A 1 19.60 7.45 -2.80
N ALA A 2 20.15 8.54 -2.28
CA ALA A 2 20.57 9.73 -3.01
C ALA A 2 21.67 9.49 -4.05
N THR A 3 21.54 10.18 -5.17
CA THR A 3 22.56 10.34 -6.20
C THR A 3 23.65 11.29 -5.71
N SER A 4 24.88 10.79 -5.74
CA SER A 4 26.10 11.49 -5.34
C SER A 4 26.60 12.37 -6.49
N ASN A 5 26.73 13.68 -6.27
CA ASN A 5 27.42 14.61 -7.17
C ASN A 5 28.91 14.62 -6.85
N ALA A 6 29.74 14.49 -7.87
CA ALA A 6 31.19 14.61 -7.80
C ALA A 6 31.67 15.49 -8.96
N THR A 7 32.25 16.65 -8.65
CA THR A 7 33.37 17.25 -9.40
C THR A 7 34.12 18.24 -8.49
N PRO A 8 35.45 18.40 -8.65
CA PRO A 8 36.35 18.97 -7.65
C PRO A 8 36.72 20.44 -7.95
N GLU A 9 37.12 21.18 -6.92
CA GLU A 9 37.90 22.41 -7.04
C GLU A 9 39.09 22.34 -6.09
N ASP A 10 40.30 22.44 -6.63
CA ASP A 10 41.48 22.82 -5.86
C ASP A 10 42.48 23.52 -6.79
N ALA A 11 42.60 24.84 -6.67
CA ALA A 11 43.85 25.58 -6.42
C ALA A 11 43.81 27.04 -6.95
N PRO A 12 44.37 28.02 -6.21
CA PRO A 12 44.24 29.45 -6.47
C PRO A 12 45.48 30.09 -7.15
N GLY A 13 45.29 31.29 -7.71
CA GLY A 13 46.39 32.14 -8.21
C GLY A 13 45.97 33.60 -8.40
N GLU A 14 46.32 34.44 -7.43
CA GLU A 14 46.40 35.92 -7.48
C GLU A 14 47.55 36.41 -8.43
N PRO A 15 47.86 37.71 -8.55
CA PRO A 15 47.02 38.87 -8.95
C PRO A 15 47.78 39.78 -9.99
N ASP A 16 47.16 40.79 -10.61
CA ASP A 16 47.80 42.13 -10.74
C ASP A 16 46.88 43.26 -11.23
N SER A 17 47.17 44.42 -10.65
CA SER A 17 46.86 45.84 -10.86
C SER A 17 46.22 46.36 -12.16
N ALA A 18 45.32 47.36 -12.03
CA ALA A 18 45.68 48.80 -12.06
C ALA A 18 44.48 49.75 -12.22
N ARG A 19 44.35 50.69 -11.27
CA ARG A 19 43.98 52.13 -11.35
C ARG A 19 42.95 52.62 -12.40
N SER A 20 41.91 53.32 -11.93
CA SER A 20 41.74 54.77 -12.19
C SER A 20 40.63 55.41 -11.32
N GLU A 21 40.85 56.66 -10.97
CA GLU A 21 40.13 57.57 -10.06
C GLU A 21 38.74 58.02 -10.54
N GLY A 22 37.89 58.52 -9.64
CA GLY A 22 36.76 59.39 -10.00
C GLY A 22 35.65 59.61 -8.97
N ALA A 23 35.77 60.71 -8.22
CA ALA A 23 34.72 61.65 -7.77
C ALA A 23 33.64 61.26 -6.72
N GLU A 24 33.70 62.03 -5.63
CA GLU A 24 32.69 62.49 -4.65
C GLU A 24 31.19 62.29 -4.96
N THR A 25 30.42 61.85 -3.96
CA THR A 25 29.40 62.70 -3.26
C THR A 25 28.73 61.95 -2.11
N ALA A 26 28.59 62.64 -0.97
CA ALA A 26 27.85 62.18 0.19
C ALA A 26 26.34 62.37 0.01
N ALA A 27 25.52 61.39 0.40
CA ALA A 27 24.30 61.60 1.21
C ALA A 27 23.49 60.31 1.40
N SER A 28 22.97 60.16 2.62
CA SER A 28 21.70 59.50 2.97
C SER A 28 21.71 57.98 3.16
N THR A 29 22.17 57.58 4.35
CA THR A 29 21.67 56.40 5.07
C THR A 29 20.19 56.60 5.43
N GLY A 30 19.31 56.20 4.52
CA GLY A 30 17.88 55.92 4.77
C GLY A 30 17.68 54.46 5.17
N PRO A 31 16.55 54.11 5.80
CA PRO A 31 16.45 52.97 6.70
C PRO A 31 16.67 51.64 5.99
N VAL A 32 17.55 50.82 6.55
CA VAL A 32 17.59 49.39 6.32
C VAL A 32 16.18 48.87 6.66
N CYS A 33 15.36 48.61 5.63
CA CYS A 33 14.20 47.75 5.79
C CYS A 33 14.67 46.48 6.49
N PRO A 34 13.92 45.93 7.45
CA PRO A 34 14.26 44.61 7.96
C PRO A 34 14.20 43.69 6.74
N ASP A 35 15.38 43.24 6.31
CA ASP A 35 15.52 42.01 5.54
C ASP A 35 14.93 40.94 6.45
N ASP A 36 13.62 40.74 6.35
CA ASP A 36 12.94 39.62 6.96
C ASP A 36 13.51 38.42 6.21
N GLY A 37 14.65 37.92 6.70
CA GLY A 37 15.68 37.15 6.00
C GLY A 37 15.25 35.75 5.55
N ARG A 38 14.03 35.63 5.04
CA ARG A 38 13.56 34.55 4.21
C ARG A 38 14.04 34.77 2.80
N ASP A 39 14.95 33.89 2.41
CA ASP A 39 15.36 33.67 1.04
C ASP A 39 14.17 33.79 0.06
N PRO A 40 14.25 34.65 -0.99
CA PRO A 40 13.17 34.85 -1.94
C PRO A 40 12.72 33.55 -2.62
N THR A 41 13.61 32.57 -2.76
CA THR A 41 13.27 31.23 -3.25
C THR A 41 12.34 30.48 -2.30
N THR A 42 12.58 30.57 -0.98
CA THR A 42 11.70 29.98 0.04
C THR A 42 10.31 30.61 0.00
N THR A 43 10.21 31.92 -0.18
CA THR A 43 8.93 32.63 -0.31
C THR A 43 8.17 32.22 -1.58
N ALA A 44 8.87 32.09 -2.71
CA ALA A 44 8.27 31.63 -3.97
C ALA A 44 7.77 30.19 -3.88
N ILE A 45 8.51 29.30 -3.21
CA ILE A 45 8.09 27.91 -2.97
C ILE A 45 6.85 27.87 -2.07
N ALA A 46 6.82 28.63 -0.97
CA ALA A 46 5.68 28.69 -0.05
C ALA A 46 4.40 29.17 -0.75
N ALA A 47 4.51 30.15 -1.66
CA ALA A 47 3.38 30.65 -2.45
C ALA A 47 2.71 29.58 -3.34
N ILE A 48 3.39 28.46 -3.63
CA ILE A 48 2.84 27.32 -4.36
C ILE A 48 2.42 26.20 -3.38
N ILE A 49 3.23 25.93 -2.35
CA ILE A 49 2.96 24.86 -1.38
C ILE A 49 1.71 25.15 -0.56
N ASP A 50 1.50 26.38 -0.10
CA ASP A 50 0.35 26.70 0.77
C ASP A 50 -0.99 26.49 0.04
N PRO A 51 -1.20 26.98 -1.19
CA PRO A 51 -2.40 26.63 -1.97
C PRO A 51 -2.54 25.14 -2.27
N LEU A 52 -1.44 24.44 -2.51
CA LEU A 52 -1.46 22.99 -2.71
C LEU A 52 -1.96 22.25 -1.46
N ILE A 53 -1.48 22.64 -0.28
CA ILE A 53 -1.95 22.09 1.00
C ILE A 53 -3.43 22.37 1.21
N GLU A 54 -3.90 23.58 0.93
CA GLU A 54 -5.33 23.89 1.08
C GLU A 54 -6.20 23.12 0.08
N ASN A 55 -5.75 22.93 -1.15
CA ASN A 55 -6.44 22.08 -2.13
C ASN A 55 -6.52 20.62 -1.66
N GLU A 56 -5.44 20.07 -1.10
CA GLU A 56 -5.44 18.72 -0.53
C GLU A 56 -6.45 18.58 0.62
N LYS A 57 -6.62 19.61 1.46
CA LYS A 57 -7.65 19.59 2.51
C LYS A 57 -9.07 19.57 1.94
N VAL A 58 -9.32 20.32 0.86
CA VAL A 58 -10.62 20.30 0.16
C VAL A 58 -10.88 18.92 -0.45
N ILE A 59 -9.88 18.29 -1.07
CA ILE A 59 -9.99 16.93 -1.62
C ILE A 59 -10.28 15.92 -0.50
N ALA A 60 -9.56 16.02 0.63
CA ALA A 60 -9.78 15.17 1.80
C ALA A 60 -11.22 15.31 2.33
N ALA A 61 -11.72 16.54 2.45
CA ALA A 61 -13.11 16.80 2.84
C ALA A 61 -14.11 16.18 1.85
N GLY A 62 -13.83 16.24 0.54
CA GLY A 62 -14.64 15.58 -0.49
C GLY A 62 -14.67 14.06 -0.34
N PHE A 63 -13.53 13.43 -0.02
CA PHE A 63 -13.50 11.99 0.28
C PHE A 63 -14.30 11.65 1.54
N ALA A 64 -14.22 12.46 2.59
CA ALA A 64 -14.99 12.26 3.81
C ALA A 64 -16.50 12.39 3.58
N GLU A 65 -16.92 13.37 2.78
CA GLU A 65 -18.34 13.55 2.44
C GLU A 65 -18.86 12.40 1.59
N ARG A 66 -18.08 11.94 0.61
CA ARG A 66 -18.41 10.73 -0.15
C ARG A 66 -18.60 9.52 0.76
N ALA A 67 -17.69 9.31 1.72
CA ALA A 67 -17.83 8.22 2.69
C ALA A 67 -19.09 8.38 3.55
N ARG A 68 -19.40 9.60 4.01
CA ARG A 68 -20.63 9.87 4.77
C ARG A 68 -21.90 9.51 4.00
N LEU A 69 -21.97 9.91 2.72
CA LEU A 69 -23.13 9.63 1.85
C LEU A 69 -23.28 8.13 1.56
N LEU A 70 -22.17 7.43 1.30
CA LEU A 70 -22.19 5.99 1.08
C LEU A 70 -22.55 5.20 2.35
N ALA A 71 -22.10 5.64 3.53
CA ALA A 71 -22.50 5.05 4.80
C ALA A 71 -23.98 5.31 5.14
N GLU A 72 -24.51 6.49 4.79
CA GLU A 72 -25.96 6.74 4.88
C GLU A 72 -26.75 5.78 4.00
N LEU A 73 -26.28 5.54 2.77
CA LEU A 73 -26.90 4.57 1.87
C LEU A 73 -26.84 3.15 2.43
N HIS A 74 -25.72 2.77 3.05
CA HIS A 74 -25.59 1.48 3.74
C HIS A 74 -26.66 1.32 4.82
N ARG A 75 -26.79 2.30 5.73
CA ARG A 75 -27.82 2.30 6.79
C ARG A 75 -29.25 2.24 6.23
N LEU A 76 -29.51 2.91 5.11
CA LEU A 76 -30.81 2.82 4.44
C LEU A 76 -31.07 1.39 3.93
N GLY A 77 -30.05 0.72 3.39
CA GLY A 77 -30.12 -0.67 2.94
C GLY A 77 -30.41 -1.68 4.05
N GLU A 78 -29.99 -1.40 5.27
CA GLU A 78 -30.29 -2.22 6.45
C GLU A 78 -31.70 -1.98 7.01
N HIS A 79 -32.38 -0.91 6.60
CA HIS A 79 -33.66 -0.55 7.17
C HIS A 79 -34.77 -1.53 6.74
N PRO A 80 -35.51 -2.17 7.66
CA PRO A 80 -36.49 -3.22 7.32
C PRO A 80 -37.57 -2.78 6.32
N ALA A 81 -37.96 -1.51 6.34
CA ALA A 81 -38.92 -0.96 5.39
C ALA A 81 -38.36 -0.83 3.96
N ILE A 82 -37.06 -0.54 3.82
CA ILE A 82 -36.39 -0.48 2.53
C ILE A 82 -36.17 -1.89 2.00
N ILE A 83 -35.71 -2.81 2.86
CA ILE A 83 -35.60 -4.25 2.53
C ILE A 83 -36.97 -4.80 2.07
N ALA A 84 -38.05 -4.48 2.80
CA ALA A 84 -39.40 -4.91 2.43
C ALA A 84 -39.93 -4.24 1.14
N GLY A 85 -39.54 -2.99 0.87
CA GLY A 85 -39.94 -2.24 -0.33
C GLY A 85 -39.11 -2.56 -1.57
N LEU A 86 -37.87 -3.01 -1.39
CA LEU A 86 -36.96 -3.53 -2.41
C LEU A 86 -37.16 -5.02 -2.68
N ARG A 87 -38.19 -5.64 -2.09
CA ARG A 87 -38.68 -6.95 -2.50
C ARG A 87 -39.01 -6.88 -3.99
N GLY A 88 -38.06 -7.33 -4.80
CA GLY A 88 -38.26 -7.53 -6.22
C GLY A 88 -39.39 -8.53 -6.44
N ASP A 89 -39.89 -8.57 -7.67
CA ASP A 89 -40.75 -9.65 -8.13
C ASP A 89 -40.12 -11.00 -7.69
N PRO A 90 -40.88 -11.93 -7.07
CA PRO A 90 -40.39 -13.27 -6.74
C PRO A 90 -39.72 -14.00 -7.92
N VAL A 91 -40.03 -13.59 -9.15
CA VAL A 91 -39.40 -14.07 -10.39
C VAL A 91 -38.01 -13.46 -10.61
N GLU A 92 -37.79 -12.18 -10.29
CA GLU A 92 -36.47 -11.52 -10.40
C GLU A 92 -35.50 -11.92 -9.28
N THR A 93 -36.04 -12.33 -8.13
CA THR A 93 -35.26 -12.79 -6.97
C THR A 93 -34.93 -14.28 -7.00
N GLY A 94 -35.54 -15.04 -7.93
CA GLY A 94 -35.41 -16.49 -8.03
C GLY A 94 -35.98 -17.27 -6.84
N ALA A 95 -36.67 -16.60 -5.91
CA ALA A 95 -37.16 -17.19 -4.66
C ALA A 95 -38.35 -18.14 -4.84
N ASN A 96 -39.06 -18.07 -5.98
CA ASN A 96 -40.18 -18.94 -6.35
C ASN A 96 -40.01 -19.62 -7.72
N ASP A 97 -38.80 -19.61 -8.28
CA ASP A 97 -38.52 -20.29 -9.55
C ASP A 97 -38.23 -21.78 -9.29
N PRO A 98 -39.01 -22.74 -9.82
CA PRO A 98 -38.65 -24.16 -9.70
C PRO A 98 -37.29 -24.49 -10.36
N ASP A 99 -36.78 -23.63 -11.24
CA ASP A 99 -35.51 -23.74 -11.96
C ASP A 99 -34.39 -22.85 -11.37
N THR A 100 -34.47 -22.40 -10.10
CA THR A 100 -33.42 -21.55 -9.46
C THR A 100 -31.99 -22.10 -9.64
N HIS A 101 -31.81 -23.42 -9.75
CA HIS A 101 -30.51 -24.02 -10.02
C HIS A 101 -29.93 -23.71 -11.42
N ALA A 102 -30.74 -23.23 -12.37
CA ALA A 102 -30.34 -22.82 -13.73
C ALA A 102 -30.09 -21.31 -13.89
N HIS A 103 -30.63 -20.46 -12.99
CA HIS A 103 -30.61 -19.00 -13.14
C HIS A 103 -29.79 -18.23 -12.07
N GLY A 104 -29.31 -18.90 -11.02
CA GLY A 104 -28.40 -18.31 -10.02
C GLY A 104 -28.87 -18.54 -8.58
N PRO A 105 -28.06 -18.20 -7.56
CA PRO A 105 -28.44 -18.42 -6.17
C PRO A 105 -29.62 -17.52 -5.79
N ALA A 106 -30.61 -18.08 -5.08
CA ALA A 106 -31.65 -17.29 -4.41
C ALA A 106 -30.97 -16.39 -3.36
N TRP A 107 -31.08 -15.08 -3.54
CA TRP A 107 -30.55 -14.11 -2.58
C TRP A 107 -31.57 -13.89 -1.46
N ASP A 108 -31.10 -13.73 -0.23
CA ASP A 108 -31.96 -13.23 0.82
C ASP A 108 -32.29 -11.74 0.60
N ASP A 109 -33.34 -11.26 1.26
CA ASP A 109 -33.84 -9.89 1.10
C ASP A 109 -32.74 -8.84 1.41
N VAL A 110 -31.76 -9.17 2.25
CA VAL A 110 -30.66 -8.27 2.67
C VAL A 110 -29.60 -8.16 1.57
N GLU A 111 -29.15 -9.28 1.02
CA GLU A 111 -28.19 -9.33 -0.10
C GLU A 111 -28.80 -8.67 -1.35
N LEU A 112 -30.09 -8.86 -1.61
CA LEU A 112 -30.77 -8.19 -2.72
C LEU A 112 -30.76 -6.66 -2.54
N ALA A 113 -31.09 -6.17 -1.33
CA ALA A 113 -31.08 -4.75 -1.02
C ALA A 113 -29.67 -4.16 -1.20
N GLU A 114 -28.63 -4.82 -0.67
CA GLU A 114 -27.24 -4.38 -0.81
C GLU A 114 -26.81 -4.30 -2.28
N ARG A 115 -27.13 -5.34 -3.09
CA ARG A 115 -26.77 -5.38 -4.51
C ARG A 115 -27.50 -4.33 -5.33
N THR A 116 -28.75 -4.05 -5.00
CA THR A 116 -29.56 -3.01 -5.66
C THR A 116 -28.93 -1.65 -5.41
N LEU A 117 -28.63 -1.34 -4.16
CA LEU A 117 -27.97 -0.08 -3.77
C LEU A 117 -26.59 0.06 -4.42
N ALA A 118 -25.80 -1.01 -4.44
CA ALA A 118 -24.51 -1.02 -5.13
C ALA A 118 -24.66 -0.74 -6.64
N THR A 119 -25.73 -1.24 -7.27
CA THR A 119 -26.01 -1.00 -8.70
C THR A 119 -26.43 0.44 -8.96
N GLU A 120 -27.25 1.03 -8.10
CA GLU A 120 -27.62 2.45 -8.16
C GLU A 120 -26.38 3.35 -8.02
N VAL A 121 -25.51 3.08 -7.05
CA VAL A 121 -24.23 3.80 -6.89
C VAL A 121 -23.32 3.61 -8.10
N ALA A 122 -23.24 2.39 -8.62
CA ALA A 122 -22.46 2.08 -9.82
C ALA A 122 -22.94 2.88 -11.03
N GLY A 123 -24.26 2.97 -11.26
CA GLY A 123 -24.86 3.79 -12.30
C GLY A 123 -24.59 5.28 -12.12
N ALA A 124 -24.80 5.79 -10.90
CA ALA A 124 -24.60 7.21 -10.58
C ALA A 124 -23.14 7.65 -10.71
N LEU A 125 -22.19 6.81 -10.29
CA LEU A 125 -20.75 7.12 -10.29
C LEU A 125 -20.00 6.59 -11.52
N ARG A 126 -20.69 5.87 -12.43
CA ARG A 126 -20.09 5.20 -13.60
C ARG A 126 -18.98 4.23 -13.22
N LEU A 127 -19.25 3.41 -12.21
CA LEU A 127 -18.34 2.40 -11.69
C LEU A 127 -18.88 1.00 -11.97
N HIS A 128 -18.04 -0.01 -11.75
CA HIS A 128 -18.50 -1.39 -11.72
C HIS A 128 -19.26 -1.67 -10.41
N SER A 129 -20.28 -2.54 -10.44
CA SER A 129 -21.12 -2.85 -9.27
C SER A 129 -20.31 -3.43 -8.11
N THR A 130 -19.29 -4.24 -8.40
CA THR A 130 -18.36 -4.78 -7.40
C THR A 130 -17.54 -3.67 -6.72
N THR A 131 -17.08 -2.68 -7.48
CA THR A 131 -16.37 -1.51 -6.96
C THR A 131 -17.28 -0.67 -6.06
N ALA A 132 -18.52 -0.40 -6.50
CA ALA A 132 -19.49 0.35 -5.73
C ALA A 132 -19.84 -0.35 -4.40
N ARG A 133 -20.05 -1.68 -4.42
CA ARG A 133 -20.26 -2.49 -3.22
C ARG A 133 -19.13 -2.34 -2.22
N MET A 134 -17.88 -2.48 -2.69
CA MET A 134 -16.69 -2.29 -1.85
C MET A 134 -16.61 -0.87 -1.27
N MET A 135 -16.95 0.15 -2.06
CA MET A 135 -16.98 1.55 -1.59
C MET A 135 -18.01 1.77 -0.49
N ILE A 136 -19.21 1.17 -0.60
CA ILE A 136 -20.26 1.25 0.43
C ILE A 136 -19.77 0.60 1.72
N PHE A 137 -19.25 -0.63 1.64
CA PHE A 137 -18.73 -1.37 2.79
C PHE A 137 -17.60 -0.60 3.51
N ASN A 138 -16.60 -0.13 2.75
CA ASN A 138 -15.47 0.63 3.31
C ASN A 138 -15.92 1.97 3.91
N ALA A 139 -16.90 2.62 3.31
CA ALA A 139 -17.46 3.87 3.82
C ALA A 139 -18.21 3.67 5.14
N ALA A 140 -19.04 2.64 5.24
CA ALA A 140 -19.72 2.28 6.49
C ALA A 140 -18.70 1.97 7.60
N HIS A 141 -17.68 1.16 7.30
CA HIS A 141 -16.61 0.87 8.26
C HIS A 141 -15.90 2.14 8.74
N LEU A 142 -15.54 3.06 7.83
CA LEU A 142 -14.90 4.33 8.19
C LEU A 142 -15.80 5.22 9.06
N VAL A 143 -17.06 5.37 8.69
CA VAL A 143 -17.97 6.33 9.36
C VAL A 143 -18.45 5.79 10.71
N GLU A 144 -18.72 4.48 10.79
CA GLU A 144 -19.36 3.87 11.96
C GLU A 144 -18.35 3.28 12.95
N LYS A 145 -17.24 2.73 12.46
CA LYS A 145 -16.23 2.05 13.29
C LYS A 145 -14.99 2.90 13.54
N LEU A 146 -14.69 3.87 12.67
CA LEU A 146 -13.53 4.75 12.75
C LEU A 146 -13.91 6.25 12.64
N PRO A 147 -14.85 6.75 13.47
CA PRO A 147 -15.39 8.09 13.35
C PRO A 147 -14.33 9.20 13.56
N GLY A 148 -13.29 8.95 14.36
CA GLY A 148 -12.20 9.89 14.54
C GLY A 148 -11.38 10.11 13.26
N PHE A 149 -11.11 9.04 12.51
CA PHE A 149 -10.47 9.10 11.20
C PHE A 149 -11.37 9.78 10.17
N HIS A 150 -12.67 9.48 10.15
CA HIS A 150 -13.63 10.18 9.28
C HIS A 150 -13.61 11.69 9.53
N GLN A 151 -13.66 12.11 10.80
CA GLN A 151 -13.63 13.52 11.18
C GLN A 151 -12.28 14.18 10.84
N ALA A 152 -11.17 13.49 11.04
CA ALA A 152 -9.84 14.00 10.70
C ALA A 152 -9.65 14.18 9.19
N LEU A 153 -10.19 13.24 8.39
CA LEU A 153 -10.22 13.35 6.94
C LEU A 153 -11.10 14.54 6.50
N ALA A 154 -12.28 14.71 7.11
CA ALA A 154 -13.19 15.82 6.81
C ALA A 154 -12.55 17.20 7.08
N GLN A 155 -11.65 17.27 8.07
CA GLN A 155 -10.93 18.49 8.44
C GLN A 155 -9.60 18.65 7.71
N GLY A 156 -9.23 17.72 6.82
CA GLY A 156 -7.95 17.73 6.11
C GLY A 156 -6.73 17.55 7.02
N ARG A 157 -6.90 17.02 8.24
CA ARG A 157 -5.79 16.70 9.16
C ARG A 157 -5.02 15.45 8.73
N ILE A 158 -5.69 14.56 7.99
CA ILE A 158 -5.11 13.38 7.37
C ILE A 158 -5.57 13.29 5.91
N SER A 159 -4.77 12.64 5.08
CA SER A 159 -5.15 12.36 3.69
C SER A 159 -5.89 11.03 3.54
N TRP A 160 -6.56 10.83 2.40
CA TRP A 160 -7.22 9.55 2.06
C TRP A 160 -6.27 8.34 2.11
N ALA A 161 -4.98 8.54 1.81
CA ALA A 161 -3.98 7.49 1.93
C ALA A 161 -3.82 6.96 3.36
N HIS A 162 -4.00 7.80 4.39
CA HIS A 162 -3.98 7.34 5.79
C HIS A 162 -5.20 6.48 6.11
N VAL A 163 -6.36 6.85 5.57
CA VAL A 163 -7.59 6.08 5.73
C VAL A 163 -7.47 4.70 5.10
N LEU A 164 -6.97 4.62 3.86
CA LEU A 164 -6.71 3.33 3.20
C LEU A 164 -5.79 2.45 4.04
N ARG A 165 -4.71 3.03 4.60
CA ARG A 165 -3.80 2.28 5.48
C ARG A 165 -4.44 1.82 6.77
N MET A 166 -5.33 2.62 7.35
CA MET A 166 -6.08 2.22 8.53
C MET A 166 -7.02 1.07 8.22
N GLN A 167 -7.75 1.14 7.10
CA GLN A 167 -8.65 0.09 6.63
C GLN A 167 -7.92 -1.22 6.30
N ASP A 168 -6.74 -1.13 5.65
CA ASP A 168 -5.86 -2.28 5.41
C ASP A 168 -5.49 -2.96 6.74
N VAL A 169 -5.12 -2.17 7.74
CA VAL A 169 -4.70 -2.67 9.07
C VAL A 169 -5.87 -3.28 9.84
N THR A 170 -7.06 -2.68 9.77
CA THR A 170 -8.25 -3.16 10.51
C THR A 170 -9.02 -4.24 9.78
N THR A 171 -8.56 -4.69 8.61
CA THR A 171 -9.17 -5.79 7.87
C THR A 171 -9.16 -7.07 8.72
N GLY A 172 -10.35 -7.56 9.08
CA GLY A 172 -10.50 -8.76 9.92
C GLY A 172 -10.15 -8.56 11.40
N ALA A 173 -9.93 -7.31 11.85
CA ALA A 173 -9.76 -7.01 13.27
C ALA A 173 -11.12 -7.08 14.00
N PRO A 174 -11.15 -7.53 15.27
CA PRO A 174 -12.37 -7.50 16.07
C PRO A 174 -12.88 -6.07 16.29
N ASP A 175 -14.19 -5.85 16.13
CA ASP A 175 -14.81 -4.52 16.30
C ASP A 175 -14.53 -3.90 17.69
N GLU A 176 -14.41 -4.74 18.72
CA GLU A 176 -14.15 -4.34 20.10
C GLU A 176 -12.81 -3.61 20.31
N VAL A 177 -11.80 -3.85 19.46
CA VAL A 177 -10.49 -3.19 19.58
C VAL A 177 -10.40 -1.87 18.83
N LEU A 178 -11.31 -1.61 17.88
CA LEU A 178 -11.22 -0.48 16.96
C LEU A 178 -11.24 0.89 17.66
N PRO A 179 -12.10 1.15 18.68
CA PRO A 179 -12.11 2.46 19.35
C PRO A 179 -10.81 2.76 20.09
N ALA A 180 -10.24 1.75 20.77
CA ALA A 180 -8.97 1.89 21.48
C ALA A 180 -7.80 2.08 20.52
N LEU A 181 -7.81 1.35 19.40
CA LEU A 181 -6.82 1.48 18.34
C LEU A 181 -6.87 2.88 17.72
N GLU A 182 -8.05 3.32 17.31
CA GLU A 182 -8.26 4.64 16.69
C GLU A 182 -7.71 5.76 17.58
N ALA A 183 -8.08 5.76 18.86
CA ALA A 183 -7.60 6.75 19.82
C ALA A 183 -6.07 6.77 19.95
N ALA A 184 -5.43 5.59 19.88
CA ALA A 184 -3.98 5.47 20.01
C ALA A 184 -3.20 5.91 18.75
N VAL A 185 -3.77 5.69 17.55
CA VAL A 185 -3.04 5.87 16.29
C VAL A 185 -3.38 7.18 15.57
N LEU A 186 -4.55 7.77 15.81
CA LEU A 186 -4.97 9.01 15.14
C LEU A 186 -3.98 10.18 15.34
N PRO A 187 -3.47 10.49 16.56
CA PRO A 187 -2.49 11.56 16.73
C PRO A 187 -1.16 11.32 16.00
N LYS A 188 -0.86 10.05 15.67
CA LYS A 188 0.33 9.65 14.91
C LYS A 188 0.09 9.78 13.40
N ALA A 189 -1.13 9.49 12.95
CA ALA A 189 -1.53 9.65 11.55
C ALA A 189 -1.38 11.09 11.05
N GLU A 190 -1.63 12.09 11.90
CA GLU A 190 -1.49 13.51 11.56
C GLU A 190 -0.04 13.97 11.33
N LYS A 191 0.94 13.18 11.80
CA LYS A 191 2.35 13.59 11.83
C LYS A 191 3.25 12.75 10.93
N LEU A 192 2.80 11.55 10.59
CA LEU A 192 3.56 10.58 9.82
C LEU A 192 3.09 10.56 8.37
N THR A 193 3.95 10.13 7.46
CA THR A 193 3.49 9.73 6.12
C THR A 193 2.59 8.50 6.20
N ALA A 194 1.68 8.30 5.25
CA ALA A 194 0.77 7.15 5.25
C ALA A 194 1.49 5.80 5.38
N THR A 195 2.65 5.65 4.73
CA THR A 195 3.48 4.44 4.81
C THR A 195 4.07 4.21 6.21
N GLN A 196 4.58 5.27 6.86
CA GLN A 196 5.08 5.18 8.23
C GLN A 196 3.94 4.91 9.21
N PHE A 197 2.80 5.58 9.02
CA PHE A 197 1.59 5.38 9.81
C PHE A 197 1.12 3.93 9.77
N GLY A 198 1.01 3.30 8.59
CA GLY A 198 0.54 1.92 8.48
C GLY A 198 1.35 0.93 9.33
N ARG A 199 2.67 1.09 9.40
CA ARG A 199 3.54 0.27 10.25
C ARG A 199 3.27 0.46 11.74
N VAL A 200 3.01 1.70 12.14
CA VAL A 200 2.70 2.05 13.54
C VAL A 200 1.31 1.55 13.93
N ALA A 201 0.32 1.72 13.04
CA ALA A 201 -1.04 1.23 13.25
C ALA A 201 -1.08 -0.30 13.39
N ALA A 202 -0.37 -1.03 12.52
CA ALA A 202 -0.28 -2.50 12.62
C ALA A 202 0.32 -2.96 13.96
N ARG A 203 1.34 -2.25 14.46
CA ARG A 203 1.96 -2.57 15.77
C ARG A 203 1.00 -2.30 16.93
N GLU A 204 0.27 -1.18 16.90
CA GLU A 204 -0.71 -0.88 17.95
C GLU A 204 -1.91 -1.83 17.90
N LEU A 205 -2.36 -2.22 16.70
CA LEU A 205 -3.42 -3.22 16.57
C LEU A 205 -2.98 -4.54 17.20
N ASP A 206 -1.78 -5.03 16.90
CA ASP A 206 -1.29 -6.28 17.47
C ASP A 206 -1.21 -6.25 19.00
N ARG A 207 -0.77 -5.11 19.57
CA ARG A 207 -0.74 -4.91 21.03
C ARG A 207 -2.12 -4.97 21.67
N LEU A 208 -3.15 -4.47 20.98
CA LEU A 208 -4.53 -4.43 21.46
C LEU A 208 -5.32 -5.69 21.10
N HIS A 209 -4.79 -6.53 20.21
CA HIS A 209 -5.51 -7.68 19.68
C HIS A 209 -5.74 -8.74 20.79
N PRO A 210 -6.96 -9.28 20.93
CA PRO A 210 -7.27 -10.25 21.98
C PRO A 210 -6.60 -11.61 21.75
N VAL A 211 -6.39 -11.98 20.48
CA VAL A 211 -5.69 -13.20 20.05
C VAL A 211 -4.25 -12.87 19.70
N SER A 212 -3.29 -13.69 20.14
CA SER A 212 -1.87 -13.44 19.87
C SER A 212 -1.55 -13.51 18.38
N LEU A 213 -0.47 -12.83 17.95
CA LEU A 213 0.00 -12.94 16.56
C LEU A 213 0.34 -14.38 16.17
N GLN A 214 0.90 -15.16 17.11
CA GLN A 214 1.25 -16.56 16.89
C GLN A 214 0.02 -17.40 16.51
N GLU A 215 -1.04 -17.33 17.31
CA GLU A 215 -2.27 -18.10 17.08
C GLU A 215 -2.92 -17.71 15.74
N ARG A 216 -2.91 -16.42 15.40
CA ARG A 216 -3.40 -15.94 14.09
C ARG A 216 -2.57 -16.48 12.93
N VAL A 217 -1.24 -16.51 13.07
CA VAL A 217 -0.34 -17.12 12.07
C VAL A 217 -0.57 -18.61 11.94
N ASP A 218 -0.85 -19.34 13.03
CA ASP A 218 -1.13 -20.77 12.99
C ASP A 218 -2.44 -21.09 12.26
N VAL A 219 -3.48 -20.27 12.48
CA VAL A 219 -4.72 -20.34 11.69
C VAL A 219 -4.44 -20.03 10.22
N GLY A 220 -3.72 -18.94 9.91
CA GLY A 220 -3.36 -18.59 8.53
C GLY A 220 -2.52 -19.68 7.83
N ALA A 221 -1.61 -20.31 8.57
CA ALA A 221 -0.79 -21.43 8.10
C ALA A 221 -1.63 -22.65 7.72
N SER A 222 -2.77 -22.87 8.37
CA SER A 222 -3.72 -23.94 7.99
C SER A 222 -4.44 -23.67 6.67
N LEU A 223 -4.51 -22.40 6.23
CA LEU A 223 -5.21 -21.97 5.02
C LEU A 223 -4.30 -21.90 3.77
N ARG A 224 -3.02 -22.24 3.91
CA ARG A 224 -2.03 -22.23 2.82
C ARG A 224 -2.51 -23.07 1.64
N ARG A 225 -2.40 -22.50 0.45
CA ARG A 225 -2.90 -23.10 -0.79
C ARG A 225 -2.22 -22.49 -2.00
N VAL A 226 -2.24 -23.22 -3.10
CA VAL A 226 -1.89 -22.71 -4.42
C VAL A 226 -3.16 -22.66 -5.26
N VAL A 227 -3.45 -21.51 -5.87
CA VAL A 227 -4.65 -21.27 -6.66
C VAL A 227 -4.25 -20.86 -8.06
N LEU A 228 -4.75 -21.59 -9.06
CA LEU A 228 -4.66 -21.21 -10.47
C LEU A 228 -5.93 -20.41 -10.82
N GLN A 229 -5.77 -19.18 -11.28
CA GLN A 229 -6.85 -18.31 -11.70
C GLN A 229 -6.66 -17.93 -13.17
N PRO A 230 -7.54 -18.40 -14.07
CA PRO A 230 -7.50 -18.00 -15.49
C PRO A 230 -7.64 -16.49 -15.66
N ASP A 231 -6.99 -15.94 -16.67
CA ASP A 231 -7.08 -14.55 -17.09
C ASP A 231 -7.33 -14.46 -18.62
N VAL A 232 -7.46 -13.24 -19.14
CA VAL A 232 -7.60 -12.99 -20.56
C VAL A 232 -6.31 -13.28 -21.35
N ASP A 233 -6.40 -13.29 -22.68
CA ASP A 233 -5.25 -13.41 -23.59
C ASP A 233 -4.42 -14.69 -23.45
N GLY A 234 -5.03 -15.77 -22.95
CA GLY A 234 -4.36 -17.05 -22.75
C GLY A 234 -3.42 -17.06 -21.54
N MET A 235 -3.51 -16.07 -20.67
CA MET A 235 -2.72 -15.96 -19.44
C MET A 235 -3.47 -16.51 -18.23
N ALA A 236 -2.73 -16.83 -17.17
CA ALA A 236 -3.32 -17.23 -15.89
C ALA A 236 -2.40 -16.83 -14.74
N TRP A 237 -2.98 -16.53 -13.59
CA TRP A 237 -2.28 -16.29 -12.34
C TRP A 237 -2.09 -17.60 -11.57
N LEU A 238 -0.86 -17.85 -11.10
CA LEU A 238 -0.57 -18.91 -10.14
C LEU A 238 -0.24 -18.27 -8.78
N ASN A 239 -1.22 -18.24 -7.89
CA ASN A 239 -1.13 -17.59 -6.59
C ASN A 239 -0.75 -18.60 -5.51
N ALA A 240 0.29 -18.32 -4.73
CA ALA A 240 0.65 -19.12 -3.56
C ALA A 240 0.36 -18.33 -2.28
N TYR A 241 -0.54 -18.84 -1.44
CA TYR A 241 -0.80 -18.33 -0.10
C TYR A 241 0.06 -19.10 0.90
N LEU A 242 1.11 -18.46 1.42
CA LEU A 242 2.16 -19.04 2.26
C LEU A 242 2.33 -18.23 3.54
N LYS A 243 3.19 -18.71 4.48
CA LYS A 243 3.64 -17.83 5.56
C LYS A 243 4.43 -16.65 4.99
N ALA A 244 4.38 -15.51 5.67
CA ALA A 244 4.98 -14.26 5.22
C ALA A 244 6.48 -14.39 4.91
N ASP A 245 7.23 -15.03 5.81
CA ASP A 245 8.67 -15.27 5.70
C ASP A 245 9.00 -16.18 4.51
N GLU A 246 8.20 -17.24 4.31
CA GLU A 246 8.33 -18.17 3.19
C GLU A 246 8.05 -17.48 1.84
N ALA A 247 6.97 -16.69 1.76
CA ALA A 247 6.60 -15.93 0.56
C ALA A 247 7.68 -14.90 0.20
N GLN A 248 8.17 -14.14 1.18
CA GLN A 248 9.21 -13.14 0.99
C GLN A 248 10.51 -13.79 0.50
N ALA A 249 10.94 -14.89 1.13
CA ALA A 249 12.13 -15.62 0.72
C ALA A 249 12.01 -16.18 -0.72
N GLY A 250 10.82 -16.66 -1.09
CA GLY A 250 10.52 -17.08 -2.47
C GLY A 250 10.63 -15.92 -3.46
N TYR A 251 10.00 -14.80 -3.17
CA TYR A 251 10.03 -13.61 -4.03
C TYR A 251 11.44 -13.01 -4.18
N ASP A 252 12.22 -12.98 -3.10
CA ASP A 252 13.61 -12.51 -3.13
C ASP A 252 14.50 -13.44 -3.95
N ARG A 253 14.25 -14.75 -3.92
CA ARG A 253 14.93 -15.73 -4.78
C ARG A 253 14.60 -15.48 -6.25
N LEU A 254 13.33 -15.30 -6.60
CA LEU A 254 12.94 -14.97 -7.97
C LEU A 254 13.60 -13.67 -8.43
N THR A 255 13.62 -12.65 -7.57
CA THR A 255 14.27 -11.37 -7.85
C THR A 255 15.77 -11.53 -8.08
N ARG A 256 16.45 -12.38 -7.31
CA ARG A 256 17.89 -12.65 -7.48
C ARG A 256 18.18 -13.36 -8.81
N ILE A 257 17.38 -14.37 -9.16
CA ILE A 257 17.51 -15.08 -10.44
C ILE A 257 17.23 -14.13 -11.60
N ALA A 258 16.15 -13.34 -11.51
CA ALA A 258 15.80 -12.34 -12.52
C ALA A 258 16.93 -11.32 -12.76
N LYS A 259 17.67 -10.93 -11.72
CA LYS A 259 18.86 -10.06 -11.84
C LYS A 259 20.05 -10.75 -12.51
N SER A 260 20.16 -12.07 -12.42
CA SER A 260 21.21 -12.85 -13.10
C SER A 260 20.89 -13.21 -14.55
N LEU A 261 19.62 -13.16 -14.93
CA LEU A 261 19.18 -13.27 -16.33
C LEU A 261 19.57 -11.97 -17.05
N ASN A 262 20.74 -11.96 -17.69
CA ASN A 262 21.16 -10.87 -18.56
C ASN A 262 20.27 -10.85 -19.82
N ASP A 263 20.05 -9.68 -20.41
CA ASP A 263 19.45 -9.56 -21.75
C ASP A 263 20.38 -10.12 -22.86
N ALA A 264 21.57 -10.61 -22.49
CA ALA A 264 22.60 -11.09 -23.40
C ALA A 264 22.27 -12.42 -24.10
N ASP A 265 21.26 -13.17 -23.64
CA ASP A 265 20.73 -14.31 -24.41
C ASP A 265 20.06 -13.87 -25.74
N THR A 266 19.93 -12.56 -25.97
CA THR A 266 19.53 -11.96 -27.27
C THR A 266 20.71 -11.65 -28.19
N ASN A 267 21.96 -11.84 -27.74
CA ASN A 267 23.16 -11.63 -28.58
C ASN A 267 23.72 -12.94 -29.20
N ASP A 268 23.23 -14.12 -28.80
CA ASP A 268 23.59 -15.40 -29.43
C ASP A 268 22.77 -15.68 -30.71
N GLY A 269 22.53 -14.63 -31.49
CA GLY A 269 21.87 -14.65 -32.79
C GLY A 269 22.45 -13.66 -33.81
N ALA A 270 23.64 -13.10 -33.55
CA ALA A 270 24.33 -12.22 -34.51
C ALA A 270 25.22 -13.02 -35.48
N ASP A 271 24.63 -14.00 -36.16
CA ASP A 271 24.99 -14.40 -37.53
C ASP A 271 23.73 -14.23 -38.40
N GLY A 272 23.16 -13.01 -38.43
CA GLY A 272 22.01 -12.69 -39.28
C GLY A 272 21.00 -11.64 -38.80
N ALA A 273 21.29 -10.85 -37.76
CA ALA A 273 20.36 -9.82 -37.28
C ALA A 273 20.36 -8.56 -38.18
N ASP A 274 19.15 -8.15 -38.61
CA ASP A 274 18.86 -6.96 -39.40
C ASP A 274 19.26 -5.67 -38.64
N PRO A 275 20.04 -4.74 -39.24
CA PRO A 275 20.55 -3.54 -38.56
C PRO A 275 19.46 -2.44 -38.42
N GLY A 276 18.36 -2.78 -37.74
CA GLY A 276 17.24 -1.89 -37.46
C GLY A 276 16.30 -2.36 -36.34
N CYS A 277 16.51 -3.55 -35.77
CA CYS A 277 15.66 -4.05 -34.68
C CYS A 277 16.04 -3.41 -33.34
N GLU A 278 15.07 -2.73 -32.73
CA GLU A 278 15.18 -2.17 -31.38
C GLU A 278 15.36 -3.32 -30.36
N VAL A 279 16.43 -3.25 -29.56
CA VAL A 279 16.69 -4.23 -28.50
C VAL A 279 15.67 -4.00 -27.38
N VAL A 280 14.59 -4.78 -27.38
CA VAL A 280 13.57 -4.73 -26.33
C VAL A 280 14.11 -5.42 -25.08
N LEU A 281 14.55 -4.62 -24.09
CA LEU A 281 15.00 -5.14 -22.80
C LEU A 281 13.81 -5.69 -22.01
N ARG A 282 13.95 -6.89 -21.45
CA ARG A 282 12.90 -7.50 -20.63
C ARG A 282 12.76 -6.75 -19.31
N THR A 283 11.53 -6.48 -18.88
CA THR A 283 11.26 -5.87 -17.57
C THR A 283 11.65 -6.81 -16.43
N MET A 284 11.88 -6.28 -15.23
CA MET A 284 12.17 -7.09 -14.05
C MET A 284 11.06 -8.11 -13.74
N ASP A 285 9.80 -7.77 -14.01
CA ASP A 285 8.68 -8.66 -13.76
C ASP A 285 8.58 -9.78 -14.80
N GLN A 286 8.89 -9.49 -16.07
CA GLN A 286 9.03 -10.53 -17.10
C GLN A 286 10.12 -11.54 -16.72
N ARG A 287 11.29 -11.07 -16.28
CA ARG A 287 12.40 -11.96 -15.85
C ARG A 287 12.07 -12.77 -14.59
N ARG A 288 11.30 -12.20 -13.66
CA ARG A 288 10.80 -12.95 -12.49
C ARG A 288 9.80 -14.02 -12.89
N ALA A 289 8.91 -13.73 -13.84
CA ALA A 289 7.96 -14.69 -14.37
C ALA A 289 8.68 -15.85 -15.06
N ASP A 290 9.70 -15.57 -15.87
CA ASP A 290 10.57 -16.60 -16.49
C ASP A 290 11.24 -17.46 -15.41
N ALA A 291 11.91 -16.83 -14.44
CA ALA A 291 12.55 -17.55 -13.33
C ALA A 291 11.57 -18.44 -12.55
N PHE A 292 10.34 -17.97 -12.33
CA PHE A 292 9.30 -18.72 -11.64
C PHE A 292 8.81 -19.92 -12.46
N ARG A 293 8.59 -19.72 -13.76
CA ARG A 293 8.20 -20.77 -14.71
C ARG A 293 9.26 -21.85 -14.81
N ASP A 294 10.53 -21.47 -15.02
CA ASP A 294 11.64 -22.42 -15.18
C ASP A 294 11.82 -23.26 -13.91
N LEU A 295 11.78 -22.63 -12.72
CA LEU A 295 11.89 -23.36 -11.45
C LEU A 295 10.76 -24.36 -11.22
N LEU A 296 9.54 -24.09 -11.70
CA LEU A 296 8.38 -24.95 -11.48
C LEU A 296 8.23 -26.04 -12.54
N LEU A 297 8.54 -25.74 -13.80
CA LEU A 297 8.39 -26.69 -14.91
C LEU A 297 9.63 -27.55 -15.12
N ASP A 298 10.82 -26.95 -15.02
CA ASP A 298 12.08 -27.60 -15.37
C ASP A 298 12.92 -27.96 -14.13
N GLY A 299 12.59 -27.37 -12.97
CA GLY A 299 13.32 -27.58 -11.70
C GLY A 299 14.70 -26.90 -11.65
N GLU A 300 15.16 -26.37 -12.77
CA GLU A 300 16.42 -25.69 -12.99
C GLU A 300 16.17 -24.44 -13.85
N CYS A 301 16.91 -23.36 -13.62
CA CYS A 301 16.89 -22.22 -14.55
C CYS A 301 18.02 -22.38 -15.57
N ALA A 302 18.05 -21.58 -16.65
CA ALA A 302 19.13 -21.59 -17.65
C ALA A 302 20.56 -21.47 -17.06
N GLY A 303 20.71 -20.93 -15.83
CA GLY A 303 21.96 -20.88 -15.05
C GLY A 303 22.24 -22.08 -14.12
N GLY A 304 21.44 -23.15 -14.16
CA GLY A 304 21.57 -24.40 -13.38
C GLY A 304 20.60 -24.57 -12.20
N LEU A 305 20.74 -25.70 -11.46
CA LEU A 305 20.05 -25.95 -10.19
C LEU A 305 20.26 -24.75 -9.27
N GLY A 306 19.17 -24.03 -8.97
CA GLY A 306 19.19 -23.06 -7.90
C GLY A 306 19.44 -23.78 -6.58
N ARG A 307 20.72 -24.02 -6.24
CA ARG A 307 21.16 -24.60 -4.97
C ARG A 307 20.32 -23.99 -3.86
N GLY A 308 19.70 -24.80 -3.00
CA GLY A 308 18.83 -24.30 -1.94
C GLY A 308 19.50 -23.17 -1.17
N ILE A 309 18.92 -21.97 -1.21
CA ILE A 309 19.42 -20.79 -0.50
C ILE A 309 18.45 -20.49 0.64
N ARG A 310 18.98 -20.22 1.83
CA ARG A 310 18.24 -19.54 2.90
C ARG A 310 18.00 -18.08 2.47
N GLY A 311 16.74 -17.66 2.35
CA GLY A 311 16.42 -16.24 2.10
C GLY A 311 17.06 -15.34 3.17
N THR A 312 17.66 -14.22 2.75
CA THR A 312 18.16 -13.20 3.67
C THR A 312 17.00 -12.25 3.98
N VAL A 313 16.49 -12.31 5.20
CA VAL A 313 15.41 -11.44 5.68
C VAL A 313 15.95 -10.48 6.73
N HIS A 314 15.57 -9.21 6.65
CA HIS A 314 15.90 -8.21 7.67
C HIS A 314 14.75 -8.12 8.68
N VAL A 315 15.01 -8.55 9.92
CA VAL A 315 14.01 -8.58 11.00
C VAL A 315 14.48 -7.73 12.17
N THR A 316 13.62 -6.83 12.66
CA THR A 316 13.81 -6.09 13.91
C THR A 316 12.97 -6.72 15.02
N VAL A 317 13.61 -7.26 16.06
CA VAL A 317 12.91 -7.95 17.17
C VAL A 317 13.15 -7.21 18.49
N PRO A 318 12.10 -6.87 19.28
CA PRO A 318 12.29 -6.35 20.63
C PRO A 318 13.12 -7.30 21.50
N VAL A 319 14.04 -6.77 22.32
CA VAL A 319 14.99 -7.59 23.11
C VAL A 319 14.27 -8.55 24.07
N LEU A 320 13.16 -8.13 24.67
CA LEU A 320 12.38 -8.97 25.58
C LEU A 320 11.69 -10.14 24.84
N THR A 321 11.30 -9.94 23.58
CA THR A 321 10.74 -11.00 22.72
C THR A 321 11.81 -12.00 22.33
N LEU A 322 13.03 -11.53 22.05
CA LEU A 322 14.18 -12.38 21.73
C LEU A 322 14.56 -13.28 22.92
N MET A 323 14.51 -12.74 24.15
CA MET A 323 14.75 -13.51 25.39
C MET A 323 13.59 -14.44 25.78
N GLY A 324 12.49 -14.47 25.02
CA GLY A 324 11.31 -15.30 25.32
C GLY A 324 10.48 -14.81 26.51
N THR A 325 10.76 -13.59 27.01
CA THR A 325 10.07 -12.97 28.16
C THR A 325 8.92 -12.06 27.77
N SER A 326 8.72 -11.83 26.48
CA SER A 326 7.62 -11.02 25.92
C SER A 326 7.02 -11.68 24.68
N CYS A 327 5.75 -11.40 24.44
CA CYS A 327 5.01 -11.81 23.25
C CYS A 327 4.88 -10.67 22.22
N GLU A 328 5.61 -9.56 22.38
CA GLU A 328 5.62 -8.46 21.41
C GLU A 328 6.13 -8.94 20.03
N PRO A 329 5.53 -8.48 18.92
CA PRO A 329 5.86 -8.95 17.57
C PRO A 329 7.23 -8.47 17.08
N GLY A 330 7.86 -9.25 16.20
CA GLY A 330 9.02 -8.79 15.41
C GLY A 330 8.56 -7.99 14.18
N MET A 331 9.42 -7.19 13.57
CA MET A 331 9.14 -6.46 12.32
C MET A 331 10.01 -7.00 11.19
N LEU A 332 9.42 -7.55 10.15
CA LEU A 332 10.09 -7.94 8.90
C LEU A 332 10.08 -6.76 7.92
N GLU A 333 11.26 -6.40 7.39
CA GLU A 333 11.38 -5.31 6.42
C GLU A 333 10.57 -5.60 5.14
N GLY A 334 9.84 -4.60 4.65
CA GLY A 334 8.97 -4.73 3.48
C GLY A 334 7.61 -5.39 3.75
N TYR A 335 7.49 -6.22 4.79
CA TYR A 335 6.25 -6.91 5.14
C TYR A 335 5.48 -6.25 6.30
N GLY A 336 6.12 -6.04 7.45
CA GLY A 336 5.45 -5.57 8.68
C GLY A 336 5.63 -6.53 9.87
N PRO A 337 4.71 -6.52 10.86
CA PRO A 337 4.78 -7.39 12.03
C PRO A 337 4.79 -8.89 11.69
N ILE A 338 5.61 -9.68 12.40
CA ILE A 338 5.70 -11.15 12.31
C ILE A 338 5.67 -11.77 13.72
N ASP A 339 5.23 -13.02 13.81
CA ASP A 339 5.06 -13.71 15.09
C ASP A 339 6.39 -13.86 15.87
N PRO A 340 6.35 -13.81 17.21
CA PRO A 340 7.54 -13.92 18.05
C PRO A 340 8.38 -15.18 17.80
N GLU A 341 7.75 -16.32 17.49
CA GLU A 341 8.48 -17.58 17.27
C GLU A 341 9.28 -17.55 15.98
N THR A 342 8.67 -17.11 14.88
CA THR A 342 9.30 -16.88 13.59
C THR A 342 10.39 -15.83 13.72
N ALA A 343 10.13 -14.72 14.42
CA ALA A 343 11.14 -13.69 14.68
C ALA A 343 12.39 -14.27 15.38
N ARG A 344 12.20 -15.09 16.43
CA ARG A 344 13.30 -15.79 17.13
C ARG A 344 14.01 -16.81 16.24
N ARG A 345 13.26 -17.61 15.47
CA ARG A 345 13.81 -18.61 14.54
C ARG A 345 14.69 -17.95 13.48
N LEU A 346 14.22 -16.85 12.89
CA LEU A 346 14.95 -16.10 11.88
C LEU A 346 16.20 -15.45 12.48
N ALA A 347 16.08 -14.77 13.63
CA ALA A 347 17.22 -14.15 14.32
C ALA A 347 18.28 -15.18 14.74
N GLY A 348 17.88 -16.35 15.24
CA GLY A 348 18.80 -17.42 15.66
C GLY A 348 19.56 -18.11 14.52
N THR A 349 19.15 -17.91 13.27
CA THR A 349 19.83 -18.45 12.08
C THR A 349 20.58 -17.38 11.28
N ALA A 350 20.57 -16.13 11.74
CA ALA A 350 21.25 -15.02 11.09
C ALA A 350 22.77 -15.08 11.36
N PRO A 351 23.62 -14.91 10.32
CA PRO A 351 25.06 -14.73 10.54
C PRO A 351 25.31 -13.40 11.26
N SER A 352 26.09 -13.44 12.33
CA SER A 352 26.48 -12.29 13.16
C SER A 352 27.48 -11.36 12.47
#